data_AF-A0ABC8K7C7-F1
#
_entry.id   AF-A0ABC8K7C7-F1
#
_cell.length_a   1.000
_cell.length_b   1.000
_cell.length_c   1.000
_cell.angle_alpha   90.00
_cell.angle_beta   90.00
_cell.angle_gamma   90.00
#
_symmetry.space_group_name_H-M   'P 1'
#
loop_
_entity.id
_entity.type
_entity.pdbx_description
1 polymer ?
#
loop_
_entity_poly.entity_id
_entity_poly.type
_entity_poly.pdbx_seq_one_letter_code
_entity_poly.pdbx_strand_id
1 'polypeptide(L)'
;MSANNPNSAIYLIDTAKEINKKVQYVKLMRLHVHVNSAFSGGKDNPAEQAKFEADLEVDTPLKYLNFFLDDDTELEHIKKEYGEGRMLSGEVKQRLTEVLTEIVERHRKARAAVTDEMVDTFMV
;
A
#
# COMPACT_ATOMS: atom_id res chain seq x y z
N MET A 1 11.24 2.85 -6.29
CA MET A 1 10.13 3.16 -7.22
C MET A 1 10.73 3.77 -8.49
N SER A 2 10.33 3.33 -9.68
CA SER A 2 10.88 3.84 -10.96
C SER A 2 9.75 4.27 -11.89
N ALA A 3 9.73 5.54 -12.30
CA ALA A 3 8.67 6.07 -13.16
C ALA A 3 8.54 5.34 -14.51
N ASN A 4 9.59 4.63 -14.94
CA ASN A 4 9.66 3.92 -16.22
C ASN A 4 8.90 2.58 -16.25
N ASN A 5 8.42 2.09 -15.10
CA ASN A 5 7.51 0.93 -15.06
C ASN A 5 6.20 1.35 -14.36
N PRO A 6 5.08 1.45 -15.09
CA PRO A 6 3.80 1.93 -14.53
C PRO A 6 3.22 1.00 -13.45
N ASN A 7 3.72 -0.24 -13.33
CA ASN A 7 3.32 -1.18 -12.29
C ASN A 7 4.28 -1.20 -11.09
N SER A 8 5.34 -0.40 -11.10
CA SER A 8 6.36 -0.38 -10.03
C SER A 8 6.00 0.51 -8.84
N ALA A 9 4.97 1.34 -8.99
CA ALA A 9 4.58 2.34 -8.02
C ALA A 9 3.07 2.62 -8.08
N ILE A 10 2.55 3.07 -6.94
CA ILE A 10 1.27 3.76 -6.86
C ILE A 10 1.52 5.21 -7.25
N TYR A 11 0.90 5.66 -8.33
CA TYR A 11 1.02 7.03 -8.82
C TYR A 11 -0.14 7.86 -8.31
N LEU A 12 0.09 9.16 -8.11
CA LEU A 12 -0.92 10.12 -7.64
C LEU A 12 -2.07 10.39 -8.64
N ILE A 13 -1.98 9.78 -9.83
CA ILE A 13 -3.00 9.82 -10.88
C ILE A 13 -3.70 8.48 -11.08
N ASP A 14 -3.31 7.45 -10.35
CA ASP A 14 -3.96 6.15 -10.42
C ASP A 14 -5.43 6.28 -9.98
N THR A 15 -6.29 5.49 -10.60
CA THR A 15 -7.67 5.27 -10.16
C THR A 15 -7.72 4.30 -8.99
N ALA A 16 -8.78 4.32 -8.19
CA ALA A 16 -9.01 3.35 -7.11
C ALA A 16 -8.85 1.87 -7.58
N LYS A 17 -9.29 1.58 -8.81
CA LYS A 17 -9.15 0.24 -9.43
C LYS A 17 -7.69 -0.11 -9.71
N GLU A 18 -6.89 0.83 -10.19
CA GLU A 18 -5.46 0.65 -10.45
C GLU A 18 -4.68 0.52 -9.14
N ILE A 19 -5.01 1.31 -8.11
CA ILE A 19 -4.43 1.20 -6.77
C ILE A 19 -4.70 -0.19 -6.20
N ASN A 20 -5.96 -0.64 -6.20
CA ASN A 20 -6.33 -1.98 -5.77
C ASN A 20 -5.53 -3.05 -6.54
N LYS A 21 -5.51 -2.97 -7.87
CA LYS A 21 -4.76 -3.92 -8.70
C LYS A 21 -3.28 -3.94 -8.30
N LYS A 22 -2.63 -2.79 -8.18
CA LYS A 22 -1.20 -2.73 -7.85
C LYS A 22 -0.92 -3.29 -6.45
N VAL A 23 -1.76 -2.99 -5.45
CA VAL A 23 -1.65 -3.51 -4.07
C VAL A 23 -1.95 -5.02 -3.99
N GLN A 24 -2.87 -5.54 -4.81
CA GLN A 24 -3.18 -6.98 -4.82
C GLN A 24 -2.11 -7.81 -5.56
N TYR A 25 -1.56 -7.28 -6.66
CA TYR A 25 -0.54 -7.97 -7.48
C TYR A 25 0.87 -7.97 -6.86
N VAL A 26 1.06 -7.26 -5.73
CA VAL A 26 2.18 -7.36 -4.76
C VAL A 26 2.63 -8.81 -4.49
N LYS A 27 1.72 -9.78 -4.60
CA LYS A 27 1.98 -11.18 -4.32
C LYS A 27 2.58 -12.00 -5.49
N LEU A 28 2.50 -11.52 -6.73
CA LEU A 28 2.64 -12.40 -7.91
C LEU A 28 4.04 -12.48 -8.55
N MET A 29 5.08 -11.77 -8.07
CA MET A 29 6.43 -11.86 -8.66
C MET A 29 7.38 -12.82 -7.93
N ARG A 30 6.92 -14.04 -7.64
CA ARG A 30 7.76 -15.05 -6.98
C ARG A 30 8.84 -15.68 -7.88
N LEU A 31 9.19 -15.10 -9.04
CA LEU A 31 10.09 -15.80 -9.97
C LEU A 31 11.25 -15.02 -10.60
N HIS A 32 11.24 -13.70 -10.76
CA HIS A 32 12.40 -13.03 -11.37
C HIS A 32 12.73 -11.72 -10.70
N VAL A 33 13.82 -11.79 -9.94
CA VAL A 33 14.65 -10.70 -9.45
C VAL A 33 14.71 -9.56 -10.48
N HIS A 34 14.11 -8.41 -10.14
CA HIS A 34 14.67 -7.05 -10.29
C HIS A 34 13.57 -6.01 -9.95
N VAL A 35 13.73 -5.39 -8.77
CA VAL A 35 13.16 -4.10 -8.38
C VAL A 35 11.64 -3.95 -8.54
N ASN A 36 10.80 -4.93 -8.21
CA ASN A 36 9.33 -4.76 -8.23
C ASN A 36 8.66 -5.82 -7.36
N SER A 37 8.10 -5.42 -6.22
CA SER A 37 7.02 -6.07 -5.46
C SER A 37 7.20 -5.76 -3.98
N ALA A 38 6.17 -5.17 -3.38
CA ALA A 38 6.00 -5.22 -1.96
C ALA A 38 5.98 -6.71 -1.54
N PHE A 39 6.90 -7.16 -0.69
CA PHE A 39 6.93 -8.55 -0.21
C PHE A 39 5.86 -8.70 0.88
N SER A 40 5.11 -9.81 0.92
CA SER A 40 4.17 -10.04 2.04
C SER A 40 4.75 -11.09 2.98
N GLY A 41 4.80 -10.77 4.26
CA GLY A 41 5.36 -11.62 5.32
C GLY A 41 4.42 -12.75 5.76
N GLY A 42 3.10 -12.54 5.64
CA GLY A 42 2.08 -13.53 5.99
C GLY A 42 1.70 -14.48 4.85
N LYS A 43 0.80 -15.41 5.17
CA LYS A 43 0.28 -16.48 4.33
C LYS A 43 -1.13 -16.16 3.86
N ASP A 44 -1.57 -16.90 2.85
CA ASP A 44 -2.90 -16.74 2.26
C ASP A 44 -3.92 -17.73 2.82
N ASN A 45 -3.42 -18.87 3.28
CA ASN A 45 -4.23 -19.90 3.90
C ASN A 45 -4.29 -19.63 5.42
N PRO A 46 -5.49 -19.55 6.03
CA PRO A 46 -5.64 -19.42 7.47
C PRO A 46 -4.86 -20.46 8.27
N ALA A 47 -4.82 -21.71 7.80
CA ALA A 47 -4.10 -22.78 8.50
C ALA A 47 -2.58 -22.56 8.50
N GLU A 48 -2.03 -21.96 7.44
CA GLU A 48 -0.62 -21.61 7.37
C GLU A 48 -0.31 -20.32 8.14
N GLN A 49 -1.20 -19.33 8.05
CA GLN A 49 -1.07 -18.06 8.77
C GLN A 49 -1.10 -18.26 10.28
N ALA A 50 -2.00 -19.10 10.79
CA ALA A 50 -2.07 -19.45 12.21
C ALA A 50 -0.87 -20.31 12.68
N LYS A 51 -0.21 -21.03 11.76
CA LYS A 51 0.90 -21.93 12.09
C LYS A 51 2.27 -21.26 11.99
N PHE A 52 2.44 -20.37 11.02
CA PHE A 52 3.73 -19.78 10.67
C PHE A 52 3.80 -18.28 10.89
N GLU A 53 2.67 -17.65 11.26
CA GLU A 53 2.58 -16.22 11.55
C GLU A 53 3.02 -15.34 10.36
N ALA A 54 2.95 -14.02 10.52
CA ALA A 54 3.47 -13.09 9.53
C ALA A 54 4.84 -12.54 9.94
N ASP A 55 5.80 -12.55 9.01
CA ASP A 55 7.05 -11.81 9.18
C ASP A 55 6.83 -10.32 8.87
N LEU A 56 6.58 -9.53 9.91
CA LEU A 56 6.27 -8.10 9.79
C LEU A 56 7.45 -7.29 9.24
N GLU A 57 8.70 -7.74 9.44
CA GLU A 57 9.90 -7.02 9.01
C GLU A 57 10.06 -6.97 7.49
N VAL A 58 9.49 -7.96 6.78
CA VAL A 58 9.54 -8.05 5.33
C VAL A 58 8.22 -7.65 4.67
N ASP A 59 7.13 -7.52 5.45
CA ASP A 59 5.81 -7.18 4.94
C ASP A 59 5.72 -5.71 4.52
N THR A 60 5.74 -5.50 3.21
CA THR A 60 5.71 -4.17 2.62
C THR A 60 4.33 -3.52 2.69
N PRO A 61 3.19 -4.23 2.54
CA PRO A 61 1.89 -3.62 2.83
C PRO A 61 1.83 -2.99 4.22
N LEU A 62 2.32 -3.68 5.25
CA LEU A 62 2.41 -3.17 6.61
C LEU A 62 3.36 -1.99 6.73
N LYS A 63 4.52 -2.02 6.06
CA LYS A 63 5.43 -0.85 6.00
C LYS A 63 4.73 0.37 5.43
N TYR A 64 3.96 0.22 4.36
CA TYR A 64 3.21 1.34 3.78
C TYR A 64 2.12 1.84 4.72
N LEU A 65 1.39 0.93 5.40
CA LEU A 65 0.44 1.34 6.44
C LEU A 65 1.15 2.16 7.54
N ASN A 66 2.33 1.75 7.99
CA ASN A 66 3.12 2.51 8.97
C ASN A 66 3.53 3.93 8.51
N PHE A 67 3.52 4.21 7.20
CA PHE A 67 3.80 5.55 6.66
C PHE A 67 2.54 6.39 6.41
N PHE A 68 1.41 5.75 6.08
CA PHE A 68 0.25 6.44 5.51
C PHE A 68 -1.02 6.30 6.34
N LEU A 69 -1.07 5.37 7.29
CA LEU A 69 -2.18 5.25 8.24
C LEU A 69 -1.89 6.17 9.44
N ASP A 70 -2.71 7.19 9.61
CA ASP A 70 -2.54 8.20 10.68
C ASP A 70 -2.98 7.69 12.07
N ASP A 71 -3.77 6.61 12.13
CA ASP A 71 -4.26 6.03 13.39
C ASP A 71 -3.27 4.98 13.92
N ASP A 72 -2.43 5.39 14.86
CA ASP A 72 -1.46 4.53 15.54
C ASP A 72 -2.13 3.35 16.27
N THR A 73 -3.34 3.54 16.81
CA THR A 73 -4.04 2.47 17.54
C THR A 73 -4.49 1.37 16.57
N GLU A 74 -5.01 1.78 15.42
CA GLU A 74 -5.37 0.86 14.35
C GLU A 74 -4.13 0.14 13.80
N LEU A 75 -3.02 0.86 13.60
CA LEU A 75 -1.77 0.28 13.11
C LEU A 75 -1.23 -0.80 14.05
N GLU A 76 -1.19 -0.53 15.37
CA GLU A 76 -0.73 -1.50 16.36
C GLU A 76 -1.66 -2.71 16.47
N HIS A 77 -2.98 -2.49 16.31
CA HIS A 77 -3.94 -3.59 16.21
C HIS A 77 -3.65 -4.48 14.98
N ILE A 78 -3.41 -3.89 13.81
CA ILE A 78 -3.07 -4.64 12.59
C ILE A 78 -1.75 -5.42 12.78
N LYS A 79 -0.70 -4.79 13.33
CA LYS A 79 0.58 -5.45 13.61
C LYS A 79 0.40 -6.67 14.51
N LYS A 80 -0.39 -6.53 15.58
CA LYS A 80 -0.68 -7.60 16.53
C LYS A 80 -1.47 -8.74 15.89
N GLU A 81 -2.63 -8.45 15.31
CA GLU A 81 -3.50 -9.48 14.72
C GLU A 81 -2.83 -10.19 13.55
N TYR A 82 -2.04 -9.47 12.76
CA TYR A 82 -1.30 -10.04 11.64
C TYR A 82 -0.09 -10.86 12.09
N GLY A 83 0.68 -10.35 13.05
CA GLY A 83 1.81 -11.05 13.65
C GLY A 83 1.39 -12.33 14.36
N GLU A 84 0.27 -12.32 15.08
CA GLU A 84 -0.27 -13.50 15.79
C GLU A 84 -1.10 -14.43 14.88
N GLY A 85 -1.05 -14.22 13.56
CA GLY A 85 -1.66 -15.12 12.59
C GLY A 85 -3.19 -15.09 12.52
N ARG A 86 -3.85 -14.12 13.17
CA ARG A 86 -5.32 -13.97 13.18
C ARG A 86 -5.87 -13.16 12.01
N MET A 87 -5.05 -12.28 11.46
CA MET A 87 -5.35 -11.53 10.24
C MET A 87 -4.60 -12.13 9.05
N LEU A 88 -5.23 -12.17 7.87
CA LEU A 88 -4.64 -12.64 6.63
C LEU A 88 -3.96 -11.50 5.86
N SER A 89 -3.01 -11.85 4.98
CA SER A 89 -2.35 -10.84 4.12
C SER A 89 -3.34 -10.07 3.22
N GLY A 90 -4.46 -10.69 2.85
CA GLY A 90 -5.51 -10.06 2.06
C GLY A 90 -6.20 -8.91 2.79
N GLU A 91 -6.42 -9.04 4.09
CA GLU A 91 -7.06 -8.03 4.93
C GLU A 91 -6.14 -6.81 5.11
N VAL A 92 -4.85 -7.04 5.37
CA VAL A 92 -3.83 -5.98 5.43
C VAL A 92 -3.74 -5.21 4.11
N LYS A 93 -3.72 -5.92 2.97
CA LYS A 93 -3.70 -5.30 1.64
C LYS A 93 -4.97 -4.53 1.31
N GLN A 94 -6.12 -5.04 1.76
CA GLN A 94 -7.38 -4.32 1.60
C GLN A 94 -7.33 -3.00 2.37
N ARG A 95 -6.91 -3.03 3.64
CA ARG A 95 -6.81 -1.81 4.43
C ARG A 95 -5.84 -0.80 3.81
N LEU A 96 -4.69 -1.26 3.33
CA LEU A 96 -3.76 -0.40 2.60
C LEU A 96 -4.38 0.22 1.35
N THR A 97 -5.16 -0.55 0.59
CA THR A 97 -5.84 -0.06 -0.62
C THR A 97 -6.78 1.09 -0.28
N GLU A 98 -7.53 1.00 0.81
CA GLU A 98 -8.44 2.05 1.26
C GLU A 98 -7.68 3.33 1.62
N VAL A 99 -6.65 3.23 2.46
CA VAL A 99 -5.80 4.36 2.88
C VAL A 99 -5.18 5.06 1.68
N LEU A 100 -4.55 4.31 0.77
CA LEU A 100 -3.91 4.89 -0.42
C LEU A 100 -4.92 5.52 -1.39
N THR A 101 -6.10 4.91 -1.53
CA THR A 101 -7.16 5.47 -2.38
C THR A 101 -7.62 6.82 -1.84
N GLU A 102 -7.85 6.93 -0.53
CA GLU A 102 -8.25 8.19 0.08
C GLU A 102 -7.20 9.30 -0.13
N ILE A 103 -5.93 8.99 0.09
CA ILE A 103 -4.82 9.93 -0.09
C ILE A 103 -4.74 10.41 -1.53
N VAL A 104 -4.80 9.49 -2.50
CA VAL A 104 -4.72 9.82 -3.93
C VAL A 104 -5.93 10.66 -4.36
N GLU A 105 -7.14 10.32 -3.93
CA GLU A 105 -8.34 11.11 -4.24
C GLU A 105 -8.30 12.51 -3.64
N ARG A 106 -7.82 12.64 -2.40
CA ARG A 106 -7.60 13.94 -1.75
C ARG A 106 -6.59 14.79 -2.53
N HIS A 107 -5.46 14.18 -2.92
CA HIS A 107 -4.45 14.84 -3.74
C HIS A 107 -5.00 15.27 -5.10
N ARG A 108 -5.75 14.40 -5.79
CA ARG A 108 -6.35 14.71 -7.10
C ARG A 108 -7.32 15.89 -7.01
N LYS A 109 -8.15 15.95 -5.98
CA LYS A 109 -9.06 17.08 -5.74
C LYS A 109 -8.29 18.37 -5.49
N ALA A 110 -7.26 18.33 -4.63
CA ALA A 110 -6.42 19.48 -4.36
C ALA A 110 -5.69 19.97 -5.63
N ARG A 111 -5.12 19.04 -6.41
CA ARG A 111 -4.45 19.34 -7.68
C ARG A 111 -5.40 19.94 -8.73
N ALA A 112 -6.63 19.46 -8.79
CA ALA A 112 -7.65 19.99 -9.72
C ALA A 112 -8.08 21.42 -9.38
N ALA A 113 -7.88 21.87 -8.13
CA ALA A 113 -8.18 23.23 -7.70
C ALA A 113 -7.01 24.22 -7.92
N VAL A 114 -5.85 23.75 -8.37
CA VAL A 114 -4.69 24.61 -8.65
C VAL A 114 -4.91 25.37 -9.97
N THR A 115 -4.81 26.70 -9.94
CA THR A 115 -4.88 27.56 -11.13
C THR A 115 -3.48 28.01 -11.57
N ASP A 116 -3.38 28.52 -12.80
CA ASP A 116 -2.11 29.03 -13.33
C ASP A 116 -1.59 30.22 -12.51
N GLU A 117 -2.47 31.12 -12.04
CA GLU A 117 -2.06 32.25 -11.19
C GLU A 117 -1.47 31.79 -9.85
N MET A 118 -2.01 30.70 -9.29
CA MET A 118 -1.43 30.08 -8.09
C MET A 118 -0.04 29.55 -8.39
N VAL A 119 0.16 28.87 -9.52
CA VAL A 119 1.48 28.36 -9.92
C VAL A 119 2.48 29.49 -10.08
N ASP A 120 2.10 30.56 -10.79
CA ASP A 120 2.95 31.74 -11.00
C ASP A 120 3.40 32.36 -9.69
N THR A 121 2.52 32.40 -8.68
CA THR A 121 2.85 32.93 -7.34
C THR A 121 3.98 32.15 -6.64
N PHE A 122 4.09 30.84 -6.89
CA PHE A 122 5.14 29.98 -6.30
C PHE A 122 6.38 29.82 -7.18
N MET A 123 6.35 30.28 -8.44
CA MET A 123 7.44 30.13 -9.42
C MET A 123 8.25 31.42 -9.66
N VAL A 124 8.06 32.45 -8.83
CA VAL A 124 8.88 33.68 -8.81
C VAL A 124 10.22 33.45 -8.11
#